data_AF-A0A9P1ILS0-F1
#
_entry.id   AF-A0A9P1ILS0-F1
#
_cell.length_a   1.000
_cell.length_b   1.000
_cell.length_c   1.000
_cell.angle_alpha   90.00
_cell.angle_beta   90.00
_cell.angle_gamma   90.00
#
_symmetry.space_group_name_H-M   'P 1'
#
loop_
_entity.id
_entity.type
_entity.pdbx_description
1 polymer ?
#
loop_
_entity_poly.entity_id
_entity_poly.type
_entity_poly.pdbx_seq_one_letter_code
_entity_poly.pdbx_strand_id
1 'polypeptide(L)'
;MKKKKRKNEATPTAKDEKRLAIKKAKEDLEKFLQENRQVKETLKYSKACEIFGKEPIWQAVNDEDRHDIFRDCLKFVAKRDEEKKKEVQTKNIQSLSAILQSMDQITYKTTWAQAQRLLIENPAFANDTTLQIMDKEDALIVFEEHIKAAEIEHIEQKKLESKRLRRQERKVREQFQQLLAELHKKGELTSVSLWKDLFSGISADHRFDAMLLQSGSTPLDLFKFFVEDLKEQYTEDRKRIKEILAEKNLEVRPNTEYDLFSEWVLSHPNGGKVDHGNMKLCYNSMIEKAESKVKDEEREIARKKRRIENEYKGLLKAQEVGIETDWNVLKGNIEKEKAYEAVGSEEECEKLFRDYVTALNEACHHIHAPSNGEKSKKKKKDKKKKSKKEERADSESEGEIREKKKKKKHSKDRSDDEMEKKRRHESDSN
;
A
#
# COMPACT_ATOMS: atom_id res chain seq x y z
N MET A 1 -9.97 -96.15 3.68
CA MET A 1 -11.30 -96.35 3.05
C MET A 1 -12.10 -95.05 3.10
N LYS A 2 -12.88 -94.70 2.08
CA LYS A 2 -13.65 -93.43 2.03
C LYS A 2 -15.03 -93.58 2.68
N LYS A 3 -15.29 -92.91 3.81
CA LYS A 3 -16.65 -92.81 4.39
C LYS A 3 -17.51 -91.84 3.57
N LYS A 4 -18.38 -92.34 2.67
CA LYS A 4 -19.42 -91.52 2.02
C LYS A 4 -20.45 -91.08 3.07
N LYS A 5 -20.51 -89.78 3.38
CA LYS A 5 -21.71 -89.19 4.02
C LYS A 5 -22.87 -89.34 3.05
N ARG A 6 -23.91 -90.10 3.41
CA ARG A 6 -25.24 -89.94 2.78
C ARG A 6 -25.84 -88.64 3.31
N LYS A 7 -26.21 -87.72 2.43
CA LYS A 7 -27.24 -86.73 2.76
C LYS A 7 -28.55 -87.49 2.88
N ASN A 8 -29.25 -87.36 4.01
CA ASN A 8 -30.67 -87.66 4.05
C ASN A 8 -31.39 -86.36 3.69
N GLU A 9 -31.98 -86.30 2.51
CA GLU A 9 -32.97 -85.28 2.16
C GLU A 9 -34.29 -85.72 2.81
N ALA A 10 -34.76 -84.94 3.78
CA ALA A 10 -36.00 -85.22 4.48
C ALA A 10 -37.18 -84.80 3.60
N THR A 11 -38.03 -85.76 3.24
CA THR A 11 -39.33 -85.47 2.60
C THR A 11 -40.18 -84.61 3.54
N PRO A 12 -40.78 -83.50 3.09
CA PRO A 12 -41.70 -82.70 3.90
C PRO A 12 -42.81 -83.56 4.50
N THR A 13 -43.26 -83.24 5.72
CA THR A 13 -44.46 -83.88 6.26
C THR A 13 -45.71 -83.16 5.76
N ALA A 14 -46.84 -83.85 5.68
CA ALA A 14 -48.13 -83.24 5.29
C ALA A 14 -48.63 -82.13 6.25
N LYS A 15 -47.96 -81.90 7.40
CA LYS A 15 -48.17 -80.72 8.26
C LYS A 15 -47.32 -79.53 7.80
N ASP A 16 -46.10 -79.77 7.33
CA ASP A 16 -45.19 -78.74 6.84
C ASP A 16 -45.60 -78.25 5.45
N GLU A 17 -46.08 -79.15 4.59
CA GLU A 17 -46.70 -78.80 3.30
C GLU A 17 -47.91 -77.87 3.49
N LYS A 18 -48.80 -78.18 4.45
CA LYS A 18 -49.94 -77.32 4.79
C LYS A 18 -49.51 -75.96 5.36
N ARG A 19 -48.47 -75.92 6.20
CA ARG A 19 -47.88 -74.66 6.69
C ARG A 19 -47.29 -73.82 5.56
N LEU A 20 -46.59 -74.45 4.62
CA LEU A 20 -46.01 -73.79 3.46
C LEU A 20 -47.09 -73.27 2.51
N ALA A 21 -48.17 -74.04 2.28
CA ALA A 21 -49.32 -73.61 1.49
C ALA A 21 -50.05 -72.41 2.13
N ILE A 22 -50.26 -72.41 3.45
CA ILE A 22 -50.84 -71.27 4.17
C ILE A 22 -49.92 -70.04 4.09
N LYS A 23 -48.60 -70.19 4.29
CA LYS A 23 -47.64 -69.09 4.16
C LYS A 23 -47.67 -68.50 2.74
N LYS A 24 -47.67 -69.36 1.72
CA LYS A 24 -47.77 -68.92 0.33
C LYS A 24 -49.09 -68.22 0.04
N ALA A 25 -50.23 -68.72 0.52
CA ALA A 25 -51.53 -68.07 0.32
C ALA A 25 -51.57 -66.65 0.92
N LYS A 26 -50.90 -66.42 2.06
CA LYS A 26 -50.72 -65.08 2.64
C LYS A 26 -49.86 -64.19 1.75
N GLU A 27 -48.72 -64.69 1.27
CA GLU A 27 -47.79 -63.96 0.38
C GLU A 27 -48.44 -63.62 -0.98
N ASP A 28 -49.18 -64.56 -1.58
CA ASP A 28 -49.93 -64.37 -2.82
C ASP A 28 -51.05 -63.31 -2.63
N LEU A 29 -51.74 -63.30 -1.48
CA LEU A 29 -52.75 -62.30 -1.13
C LEU A 29 -52.14 -60.92 -0.86
N GLU A 30 -51.05 -60.84 -0.10
CA GLU A 30 -50.33 -59.61 0.17
C GLU A 30 -49.89 -58.96 -1.16
N LYS A 31 -49.24 -59.74 -2.02
CA LYS A 31 -48.81 -59.28 -3.35
C LYS A 31 -49.99 -58.82 -4.21
N PHE A 32 -51.08 -59.58 -4.26
CA PHE A 32 -52.28 -59.19 -5.00
C PHE A 32 -52.83 -57.84 -4.54
N LEU A 33 -52.91 -57.60 -3.22
CA LEU A 33 -53.39 -56.34 -2.66
C LEU A 33 -52.43 -55.17 -2.89
N GLN A 34 -51.11 -55.42 -2.93
CA GLN A 34 -50.12 -54.40 -3.28
C GLN A 34 -50.18 -54.01 -4.77
N GLU A 35 -50.35 -54.97 -5.69
CA GLU A 35 -50.35 -54.72 -7.14
C GLU A 35 -51.70 -54.20 -7.68
N ASN A 36 -52.82 -54.45 -6.98
CA ASN A 36 -54.15 -54.10 -7.47
C ASN A 36 -54.48 -52.60 -7.38
N ARG A 37 -54.78 -51.99 -8.55
CA ARG A 37 -55.09 -50.55 -8.72
C ARG A 37 -56.37 -50.08 -8.01
N GLN A 38 -57.20 -50.99 -7.50
CA GLN A 38 -58.38 -50.67 -6.69
C GLN A 38 -58.05 -50.50 -5.20
N VAL A 39 -56.92 -51.03 -4.73
CA VAL A 39 -56.42 -50.78 -3.37
C VAL A 39 -55.82 -49.38 -3.33
N LYS A 40 -56.44 -48.52 -2.52
CA LYS A 40 -56.00 -47.15 -2.21
C LYS A 40 -56.03 -46.99 -0.71
N GLU A 41 -55.24 -46.05 -0.17
CA GLU A 41 -55.18 -45.73 1.27
C GLU A 41 -56.57 -45.54 1.93
N THR A 42 -57.54 -45.00 1.18
CA THR A 42 -58.91 -44.74 1.68
C THR A 42 -59.87 -45.95 1.63
N LEU A 43 -59.42 -47.12 1.18
CA LEU A 43 -60.26 -48.32 1.05
C LEU A 43 -60.49 -48.98 2.42
N LYS A 44 -61.75 -49.05 2.86
CA LYS A 44 -62.13 -49.74 4.12
C LYS A 44 -62.18 -51.25 3.93
N TYR A 45 -61.81 -52.03 4.96
CA TYR A 45 -61.81 -53.51 4.91
C TYR A 45 -63.16 -54.09 4.46
N SER A 46 -64.30 -53.60 4.99
CA SER A 46 -65.62 -54.10 4.57
C SER A 46 -65.88 -53.93 3.07
N LYS A 47 -65.34 -52.87 2.44
CA LYS A 47 -65.45 -52.64 1.00
C LYS A 47 -64.45 -53.50 0.21
N ALA A 48 -63.29 -53.81 0.78
CA ALA A 48 -62.38 -54.81 0.23
C ALA A 48 -63.02 -56.21 0.25
N CYS A 49 -63.76 -56.59 1.30
CA CYS A 49 -64.53 -57.83 1.34
C CYS A 49 -65.61 -57.91 0.25
N GLU A 50 -66.31 -56.81 -0.05
CA GLU A 50 -67.28 -56.77 -1.15
C GLU A 50 -66.64 -56.93 -2.54
N ILE A 51 -65.46 -56.34 -2.75
CA ILE A 51 -64.78 -56.34 -4.05
C ILE A 51 -64.02 -57.66 -4.28
N PHE A 52 -63.22 -58.10 -3.30
CA PHE A 52 -62.32 -59.25 -3.42
C PHE A 52 -62.90 -60.54 -2.82
N GLY A 53 -64.05 -60.51 -2.15
CA GLY A 53 -64.63 -61.69 -1.47
C GLY A 53 -64.96 -62.89 -2.38
N LYS A 54 -64.98 -62.70 -3.70
CA LYS A 54 -65.14 -63.75 -4.72
C LYS A 54 -63.82 -64.29 -5.29
N GLU A 55 -62.70 -63.62 -5.02
CA GLU A 55 -61.40 -64.00 -5.56
C GLU A 55 -60.84 -65.23 -4.82
N PRO A 56 -60.30 -66.24 -5.53
CA PRO A 56 -59.77 -67.44 -4.88
C PRO A 56 -58.55 -67.11 -3.99
N ILE A 57 -57.79 -66.07 -4.33
CA ILE A 57 -56.64 -65.59 -3.54
C ILE A 57 -57.11 -65.03 -2.19
N TRP A 58 -58.21 -64.29 -2.17
CA TRP A 58 -58.84 -63.79 -0.94
C TRP A 58 -59.41 -64.94 -0.09
N GLN A 59 -60.11 -65.88 -0.74
CA GLN A 59 -60.74 -67.01 -0.06
C GLN A 59 -59.73 -68.02 0.53
N ALA A 60 -58.52 -68.13 -0.02
CA ALA A 60 -57.47 -69.04 0.44
C ALA A 60 -56.87 -68.70 1.83
N VAL A 61 -57.09 -67.49 2.34
CA VAL A 61 -56.64 -67.02 3.66
C VAL A 61 -57.83 -66.95 4.63
N ASN A 62 -57.61 -67.10 5.95
CA ASN A 62 -58.64 -66.93 6.97
C ASN A 62 -58.95 -65.42 7.21
N ASP A 63 -60.02 -65.09 7.95
CA ASP A 63 -60.43 -63.68 8.07
C ASP A 63 -59.52 -62.81 8.96
N GLU A 64 -58.92 -63.40 10.01
CA GLU A 64 -57.99 -62.72 10.91
C GLU A 64 -56.72 -62.29 10.17
N ASP A 65 -56.10 -63.22 9.44
CA ASP A 65 -54.91 -62.95 8.63
C ASP A 65 -55.23 -62.04 7.43
N ARG A 66 -56.40 -62.16 6.77
CA ARG A 66 -56.83 -61.19 5.75
C ARG A 66 -56.87 -59.78 6.30
N HIS A 67 -57.45 -59.59 7.49
CA HIS A 67 -57.62 -58.27 8.08
C HIS A 67 -56.26 -57.60 8.34
N ASP A 68 -55.29 -58.33 8.89
CA ASP A 68 -53.97 -57.76 9.19
C ASP A 68 -53.05 -57.66 7.96
N ILE A 69 -53.10 -58.61 7.01
CA ILE A 69 -52.45 -58.46 5.70
C ILE A 69 -53.00 -57.24 4.98
N PHE A 70 -54.32 -57.03 4.96
CA PHE A 70 -54.94 -55.85 4.36
C PHE A 70 -54.51 -54.55 5.05
N ARG A 71 -54.47 -54.54 6.40
CA ARG A 71 -54.00 -53.40 7.21
C ARG A 71 -52.58 -52.98 6.84
N ASP A 72 -51.68 -53.94 6.66
CA ASP A 72 -50.27 -53.66 6.35
C ASP A 72 -50.05 -53.39 4.85
N CYS A 73 -50.85 -54.02 3.97
CA CYS A 73 -50.91 -53.64 2.55
C CYS A 73 -51.35 -52.19 2.35
N LEU A 74 -52.32 -51.68 3.12
CA LEU A 74 -52.71 -50.27 3.05
C LEU A 74 -51.56 -49.34 3.44
N LYS A 75 -50.83 -49.64 4.52
CA LYS A 75 -49.63 -48.88 4.92
C LYS A 75 -48.57 -48.88 3.81
N PHE A 76 -48.32 -50.04 3.21
CA PHE A 76 -47.36 -50.19 2.12
C PHE A 76 -47.78 -49.40 0.88
N VAL A 77 -49.04 -49.52 0.44
CA VAL A 77 -49.59 -48.81 -0.72
C VAL A 77 -49.56 -47.28 -0.50
N ALA A 78 -49.98 -46.79 0.67
CA ALA A 78 -49.89 -45.38 1.03
C ALA A 78 -48.45 -44.86 0.99
N LYS A 79 -47.52 -45.57 1.65
CA LYS A 79 -46.09 -45.23 1.65
C LYS A 79 -45.52 -45.20 0.22
N ARG A 80 -45.77 -46.25 -0.58
CA ARG A 80 -45.29 -46.40 -1.96
C ARG A 80 -45.80 -45.28 -2.87
N ASP A 81 -47.07 -44.89 -2.74
CA ASP A 81 -47.65 -43.89 -3.63
C ASP A 81 -47.30 -42.46 -3.20
N GLU A 82 -47.04 -42.22 -1.92
CA GLU A 82 -46.39 -40.99 -1.41
C GLU A 82 -44.90 -40.91 -1.83
N GLU A 83 -44.16 -42.03 -1.82
CA GLU A 83 -42.79 -42.10 -2.37
C GLU A 83 -42.77 -41.77 -3.87
N LYS A 84 -43.69 -42.33 -4.66
CA LYS A 84 -43.86 -41.95 -6.09
C LYS A 84 -44.23 -40.49 -6.28
N LYS A 85 -45.10 -39.93 -5.43
CA LYS A 85 -45.46 -38.50 -5.47
C LYS A 85 -44.22 -37.63 -5.27
N LYS A 86 -43.38 -37.95 -4.27
CA LYS A 86 -42.10 -37.28 -3.99
C LYS A 86 -41.06 -37.47 -5.10
N GLU A 87 -41.01 -38.64 -5.73
CA GLU A 87 -40.18 -38.85 -6.92
C GLU A 87 -40.59 -37.93 -8.07
N VAL A 88 -41.89 -37.84 -8.37
CA VAL A 88 -42.42 -36.95 -9.43
C VAL A 88 -42.15 -35.48 -9.08
N GLN A 89 -42.44 -35.07 -7.85
CA GLN A 89 -42.15 -33.71 -7.35
C GLN A 89 -40.66 -33.36 -7.54
N THR A 90 -39.76 -34.26 -7.14
CA THR A 90 -38.31 -34.07 -7.25
C THR A 90 -37.84 -34.00 -8.71
N LYS A 91 -38.34 -34.89 -9.59
CA LYS A 91 -38.03 -34.89 -11.04
C LYS A 91 -38.55 -33.64 -11.72
N ASN A 92 -39.75 -33.18 -11.36
CA ASN A 92 -40.34 -31.94 -11.85
C ASN A 92 -39.50 -30.73 -11.41
N ILE A 93 -39.13 -30.64 -10.13
CA ILE A 93 -38.26 -29.59 -9.56
C ILE A 93 -36.92 -29.52 -10.30
N GLN A 94 -36.26 -30.66 -10.50
CA GLN A 94 -34.99 -30.75 -11.22
C GLN A 94 -35.12 -30.33 -12.69
N SER A 95 -36.20 -30.75 -13.35
CA SER A 95 -36.43 -30.44 -14.78
C SER A 95 -36.75 -28.96 -14.99
N LEU A 96 -37.55 -28.33 -14.11
CA LEU A 96 -37.79 -26.89 -14.13
C LEU A 96 -36.50 -26.10 -13.84
N SER A 97 -35.69 -26.54 -12.87
CA SER A 97 -34.40 -25.90 -12.57
C SER A 97 -33.44 -25.95 -13.77
N ALA A 98 -33.36 -27.10 -14.45
CA ALA A 98 -32.57 -27.26 -15.68
C ALA A 98 -33.09 -26.38 -16.84
N ILE A 99 -34.41 -26.25 -16.99
CA ILE A 99 -35.02 -25.34 -17.98
C ILE A 99 -34.65 -23.89 -17.68
N LEU A 100 -34.80 -23.42 -16.43
CA LEU A 100 -34.40 -22.06 -16.03
C LEU A 100 -32.91 -21.81 -16.26
N GLN A 101 -32.04 -22.77 -15.93
CA GLN A 101 -30.60 -22.69 -16.18
C GLN A 101 -30.23 -22.61 -17.68
N SER A 102 -31.09 -23.10 -18.57
CA SER A 102 -30.89 -23.04 -20.03
C SER A 102 -31.36 -21.74 -20.68
N MET A 103 -31.91 -20.78 -19.91
CA MET A 103 -32.58 -19.60 -20.44
C MET A 103 -31.82 -18.30 -20.13
N ASP A 104 -30.88 -17.92 -21.00
CA ASP A 104 -30.09 -16.66 -20.92
C ASP A 104 -30.94 -15.38 -20.79
N GLN A 105 -32.24 -15.45 -21.12
CA GLN A 105 -33.21 -14.37 -20.98
C GLN A 105 -33.64 -14.12 -19.52
N ILE A 106 -33.44 -15.10 -18.63
CA ILE A 106 -33.75 -15.00 -17.21
C ILE A 106 -32.50 -14.47 -16.50
N THR A 107 -32.64 -13.28 -15.91
CA THR A 107 -31.56 -12.57 -15.24
C THR A 107 -31.90 -12.40 -13.77
N TYR A 108 -30.92 -12.00 -12.97
CA TYR A 108 -31.08 -11.61 -11.56
C TYR A 108 -32.11 -10.49 -11.28
N LYS A 109 -32.71 -9.86 -12.32
CA LYS A 109 -33.79 -8.87 -12.23
C LYS A 109 -35.14 -9.35 -12.76
N THR A 110 -35.19 -10.54 -13.35
CA THR A 110 -36.41 -11.06 -13.97
C THR A 110 -37.43 -11.40 -12.89
N THR A 111 -38.65 -10.88 -13.00
CA THR A 111 -39.74 -11.19 -12.07
C THR A 111 -40.46 -12.49 -12.47
N TRP A 112 -41.12 -13.14 -11.52
CA TRP A 112 -41.90 -14.37 -11.80
C TRP A 112 -42.92 -14.18 -12.93
N ALA A 113 -43.62 -13.03 -12.96
CA ALA A 113 -44.60 -12.72 -14.01
C ALA A 113 -44.00 -12.45 -15.40
N GLN A 114 -42.67 -12.33 -15.51
CA GLN A 114 -41.93 -12.33 -16.77
C GLN A 114 -41.42 -13.73 -17.09
N ALA A 115 -40.78 -14.39 -16.11
CA ALA A 115 -40.28 -15.77 -16.25
C ALA A 115 -41.39 -16.76 -16.67
N GLN A 116 -42.60 -16.63 -16.11
CA GLN A 116 -43.75 -17.46 -16.48
C GLN A 116 -44.13 -17.33 -17.97
N ARG A 117 -43.94 -16.15 -18.60
CA ARG A 117 -44.21 -15.97 -20.04
C ARG A 117 -43.15 -16.69 -20.87
N LEU A 118 -41.88 -16.45 -20.52
CA LEU A 118 -40.73 -17.10 -21.16
C LEU A 118 -40.78 -18.62 -21.02
N LEU A 119 -41.30 -19.15 -19.89
CA LEU A 119 -41.53 -20.58 -19.68
C LEU A 119 -42.67 -21.12 -20.56
N ILE A 120 -43.77 -20.39 -20.73
CA ILE A 120 -44.86 -20.78 -21.65
C ILE A 120 -44.39 -20.74 -23.12
N GLU A 121 -43.48 -19.82 -23.46
CA GLU A 121 -42.83 -19.73 -24.77
C GLU A 121 -41.75 -20.81 -24.99
N ASN A 122 -41.23 -21.43 -23.92
CA ASN A 122 -40.18 -22.46 -24.01
C ASN A 122 -40.77 -23.86 -24.31
N PRO A 123 -40.42 -24.51 -25.44
CA PRO A 123 -40.96 -25.82 -25.81
C PRO A 123 -40.62 -26.94 -24.83
N ALA A 124 -39.57 -26.83 -24.01
CA ALA A 124 -39.25 -27.83 -22.98
C ALA A 124 -40.29 -27.85 -21.85
N PHE A 125 -40.88 -26.70 -21.51
CA PHE A 125 -41.93 -26.59 -20.49
C PHE A 125 -43.34 -26.71 -21.11
N ALA A 126 -43.54 -26.18 -22.32
CA ALA A 126 -44.83 -26.23 -23.01
C ALA A 126 -45.24 -27.66 -23.47
N ASN A 127 -44.28 -28.57 -23.69
CA ASN A 127 -44.58 -29.96 -24.05
C ASN A 127 -44.69 -30.91 -22.84
N ASP A 128 -44.19 -30.54 -21.66
CA ASP A 128 -44.22 -31.42 -20.49
C ASP A 128 -45.48 -31.20 -19.64
N THR A 129 -46.44 -32.12 -19.78
CA THR A 129 -47.68 -32.13 -19.00
C THR A 129 -47.45 -32.37 -17.50
N THR A 130 -46.36 -33.01 -17.07
CA THR A 130 -46.09 -33.19 -15.63
C THR A 130 -45.54 -31.92 -14.99
N LEU A 131 -44.79 -31.10 -15.72
CA LEU A 131 -44.39 -29.76 -15.28
C LEU A 131 -45.56 -28.78 -15.21
N GLN A 132 -46.50 -28.84 -16.16
CA GLN A 132 -47.71 -28.00 -16.13
C GLN A 132 -48.67 -28.31 -14.98
N ILE A 133 -48.56 -29.49 -14.37
CA ILE A 133 -49.36 -29.96 -13.23
C ILE A 133 -48.52 -29.91 -11.91
N MET A 134 -47.30 -29.36 -11.94
CA MET A 134 -46.51 -29.06 -10.74
C MET A 134 -47.28 -28.13 -9.79
N ASP A 135 -47.03 -28.24 -8.48
CA ASP A 135 -47.51 -27.24 -7.53
C ASP A 135 -46.89 -25.86 -7.83
N LYS A 136 -47.68 -24.82 -7.61
CA LYS A 136 -47.26 -23.43 -7.81
C LYS A 136 -46.28 -22.99 -6.74
N GLU A 137 -46.33 -23.59 -5.55
CA GLU A 137 -45.36 -23.36 -4.48
C GLU A 137 -43.98 -23.93 -4.85
N ASP A 138 -43.91 -25.18 -5.30
CA ASP A 138 -42.68 -25.79 -5.83
C ASP A 138 -42.07 -24.96 -6.99
N ALA A 139 -42.91 -24.52 -7.93
CA ALA A 139 -42.47 -23.73 -9.07
C ALA A 139 -41.88 -22.36 -8.66
N LEU A 140 -42.46 -21.72 -7.64
CA LEU A 140 -41.96 -20.48 -7.06
C LEU A 140 -40.65 -20.67 -6.29
N ILE A 141 -40.51 -21.76 -5.53
CA ILE A 141 -39.27 -22.09 -4.80
C ILE A 141 -38.11 -22.28 -5.78
N VAL A 142 -38.30 -23.12 -6.82
CA VAL A 142 -37.27 -23.38 -7.85
C VAL A 142 -36.87 -22.10 -8.59
N PHE A 143 -37.83 -21.21 -8.85
CA PHE A 143 -37.55 -19.90 -9.44
C PHE A 143 -36.79 -18.98 -8.48
N GLU A 144 -37.15 -18.93 -7.20
CA GLU A 144 -36.48 -18.12 -6.19
C GLU A 144 -35.02 -18.58 -5.99
N GLU A 145 -34.78 -19.89 -5.94
CA GLU A 145 -33.42 -20.48 -5.90
C GLU A 145 -32.59 -20.11 -7.13
N HIS A 146 -33.17 -20.20 -8.33
CA HIS A 146 -32.50 -19.81 -9.57
C HIS A 146 -32.16 -18.30 -9.60
N ILE A 147 -33.08 -17.43 -9.19
CA ILE A 147 -32.81 -15.97 -9.12
C ILE A 147 -31.77 -15.65 -8.06
N LYS A 148 -31.80 -16.29 -6.87
CA LYS A 148 -30.76 -16.16 -5.84
C LYS A 148 -29.38 -16.58 -6.37
N ALA A 149 -29.31 -17.68 -7.12
CA ALA A 149 -28.06 -18.12 -7.75
C ALA A 149 -27.55 -17.08 -8.78
N ALA A 150 -28.43 -16.55 -9.63
CA ALA A 150 -28.09 -15.50 -10.60
C ALA A 150 -27.68 -14.17 -9.93
N GLU A 151 -28.30 -13.79 -8.82
CA GLU A 151 -27.88 -12.64 -8.00
C GLU A 151 -26.48 -12.83 -7.44
N ILE A 152 -26.20 -13.99 -6.85
CA ILE A 152 -24.87 -14.34 -6.32
C ILE A 152 -23.83 -14.28 -7.45
N GLU A 153 -24.08 -14.92 -8.58
CA GLU A 153 -23.13 -14.94 -9.70
C GLU A 153 -22.89 -13.53 -10.25
N HIS A 154 -23.92 -12.74 -10.53
CA HIS A 154 -23.76 -11.35 -10.97
C HIS A 154 -22.99 -10.49 -9.96
N ILE A 155 -23.19 -10.71 -8.65
CA ILE A 155 -22.41 -10.06 -7.60
C ILE A 155 -20.93 -10.53 -7.63
N GLU A 156 -20.66 -11.81 -7.90
CA GLU A 156 -19.31 -12.35 -8.02
C GLU A 156 -18.58 -11.89 -9.29
N GLN A 157 -19.26 -11.85 -10.44
CA GLN A 157 -18.78 -11.26 -11.68
C GLN A 157 -18.38 -9.79 -11.46
N LYS A 158 -19.26 -8.98 -10.87
CA LYS A 158 -18.99 -7.56 -10.55
C LYS A 158 -17.84 -7.39 -9.54
N LYS A 159 -17.73 -8.27 -8.53
CA LYS A 159 -16.57 -8.33 -7.62
C LYS A 159 -15.28 -8.67 -8.38
N LEU A 160 -15.33 -9.59 -9.35
CA LEU A 160 -14.19 -10.00 -10.16
C LEU A 160 -13.74 -8.89 -11.12
N GLU A 161 -14.67 -8.19 -11.77
CA GLU A 161 -14.40 -7.01 -12.60
C GLU A 161 -13.74 -5.89 -11.78
N SER A 162 -14.29 -5.55 -10.61
CA SER A 162 -13.67 -4.54 -9.73
C SER A 162 -12.27 -4.97 -9.27
N LYS A 163 -12.05 -6.27 -8.99
CA LYS A 163 -10.71 -6.83 -8.71
C LYS A 163 -9.78 -6.76 -9.92
N ARG A 164 -10.27 -6.95 -11.16
CA ARG A 164 -9.50 -6.82 -12.41
C ARG A 164 -9.08 -5.37 -12.63
N LEU A 165 -10.03 -4.42 -12.52
CA LEU A 165 -9.76 -2.98 -12.66
C LEU A 165 -8.72 -2.49 -11.63
N ARG A 166 -8.89 -2.81 -10.34
CA ARG A 166 -7.92 -2.44 -9.29
C ARG A 166 -6.52 -3.03 -9.51
N ARG A 167 -6.42 -4.20 -10.16
CA ARG A 167 -5.13 -4.80 -10.58
C ARG A 167 -4.51 -4.05 -11.77
N GLN A 168 -5.33 -3.59 -12.71
CA GLN A 168 -4.88 -2.76 -13.84
C GLN A 168 -4.43 -1.38 -13.38
N GLU A 169 -5.18 -0.72 -12.49
CA GLU A 169 -4.76 0.54 -11.85
C GLU A 169 -3.41 0.38 -11.13
N ARG A 170 -3.23 -0.71 -10.37
CA ARG A 170 -1.94 -0.97 -9.73
C ARG A 170 -0.80 -1.15 -10.75
N LYS A 171 -1.00 -1.94 -11.80
CA LYS A 171 0.03 -2.17 -12.83
C LYS A 171 0.49 -0.90 -13.53
N VAL A 172 -0.41 0.06 -13.77
CA VAL A 172 -0.05 1.34 -14.39
C VAL A 172 0.71 2.23 -13.41
N ARG A 173 0.33 2.25 -12.12
CA ARG A 173 1.15 2.90 -11.08
C ARG A 173 2.55 2.29 -10.96
N GLU A 174 2.65 0.95 -11.01
CA GLU A 174 3.93 0.22 -11.04
C GLU A 174 4.75 0.59 -12.29
N GLN A 175 4.14 0.69 -13.47
CA GLN A 175 4.79 1.14 -14.71
C GLN A 175 5.26 2.61 -14.65
N PHE A 176 4.51 3.50 -14.01
CA PHE A 176 4.91 4.89 -13.82
C PHE A 176 6.05 5.03 -12.80
N GLN A 177 6.04 4.24 -11.72
CA GLN A 177 7.19 4.13 -10.80
C GLN A 177 8.43 3.58 -11.53
N GLN A 178 8.26 2.64 -12.47
CA GLN A 178 9.33 2.15 -13.31
C GLN A 178 9.92 3.24 -14.23
N LEU A 179 9.08 4.12 -14.81
CA LEU A 179 9.55 5.31 -15.53
C LEU A 179 10.40 6.22 -14.64
N LEU A 180 9.98 6.49 -13.40
CA LEU A 180 10.77 7.29 -12.45
C LEU A 180 12.12 6.60 -12.13
N ALA A 181 12.13 5.28 -11.93
CA ALA A 181 13.36 4.52 -11.72
C ALA A 181 14.29 4.51 -12.95
N GLU A 182 13.74 4.49 -14.17
CA GLU A 182 14.49 4.63 -15.42
C GLU A 182 15.12 6.03 -15.52
N LEU A 183 14.37 7.10 -15.24
CA LEU A 183 14.87 8.49 -15.23
C LEU A 183 15.96 8.69 -14.16
N HIS A 184 15.83 8.06 -12.99
CA HIS A 184 16.86 8.09 -11.95
C HIS A 184 18.13 7.35 -12.38
N LYS A 185 17.99 6.17 -12.99
CA LYS A 185 19.13 5.40 -13.51
C LYS A 185 19.89 6.12 -14.64
N LYS A 186 19.23 7.00 -15.39
CA LYS A 186 19.90 7.90 -16.36
C LYS A 186 20.56 9.13 -15.74
N GLY A 187 20.25 9.46 -14.48
CA GLY A 187 20.68 10.70 -13.82
C GLY A 187 19.84 11.93 -14.17
N GLU A 188 18.72 11.76 -14.89
CA GLU A 188 17.77 12.85 -15.21
C GLU A 188 16.94 13.22 -13.96
N LEU A 189 16.51 12.20 -13.20
CA LEU A 189 15.85 12.35 -11.90
C LEU A 189 16.85 12.19 -10.75
N THR A 190 16.78 13.07 -9.76
CA THR A 190 17.62 13.07 -8.54
C THR A 190 16.77 13.49 -7.33
N SER A 191 17.32 13.36 -6.12
CA SER A 191 16.71 13.84 -4.87
C SER A 191 16.49 15.37 -4.81
N VAL A 192 17.01 16.14 -5.78
CA VAL A 192 16.82 17.61 -5.88
C VAL A 192 16.05 18.07 -7.13
N SER A 193 15.73 17.17 -8.07
CA SER A 193 15.00 17.53 -9.30
C SER A 193 13.58 18.02 -9.00
N LEU A 194 13.10 19.03 -9.71
CA LEU A 194 11.72 19.53 -9.57
C LEU A 194 10.80 18.92 -10.64
N TRP A 195 9.53 18.74 -10.30
CA TRP A 195 8.51 18.22 -11.24
C TRP A 195 8.44 19.03 -12.53
N LYS A 196 8.57 20.36 -12.45
CA LYS A 196 8.50 21.26 -13.62
C LYS A 196 9.57 20.97 -14.66
N ASP A 197 10.76 20.59 -14.21
CA ASP A 197 11.94 20.44 -15.06
C ASP A 197 11.89 19.11 -15.83
N LEU A 198 11.26 18.10 -15.23
CA LEU A 198 11.08 16.76 -15.80
C LEU A 198 9.73 16.56 -16.50
N PHE A 199 8.75 17.44 -16.28
CA PHE A 199 7.41 17.32 -16.85
C PHE A 199 7.42 17.24 -18.38
N SER A 200 8.33 17.96 -19.04
CA SER A 200 8.50 17.93 -20.51
C SER A 200 8.90 16.56 -21.06
N GLY A 201 9.72 15.80 -20.32
CA GLY A 201 10.07 14.42 -20.68
C GLY A 201 9.00 13.42 -20.25
N ILE A 202 8.46 13.57 -19.04
CA ILE A 202 7.46 12.65 -18.47
C ILE A 202 6.13 12.69 -19.26
N SER A 203 5.67 13.87 -19.68
CA SER A 203 4.41 14.04 -20.42
C SER A 203 4.45 13.56 -21.87
N ALA A 204 5.61 13.12 -22.37
CA ALA A 204 5.75 12.49 -23.69
C ALA A 204 5.72 10.95 -23.62
N ASP A 205 5.73 10.34 -22.43
CA ASP A 205 5.70 8.89 -22.24
C ASP A 205 4.26 8.39 -22.01
N HIS A 206 3.83 7.38 -22.77
CA HIS A 206 2.46 6.83 -22.69
C HIS A 206 2.07 6.30 -21.29
N ARG A 207 3.06 6.03 -20.41
CA ARG A 207 2.85 5.64 -19.01
C ARG A 207 2.30 6.79 -18.16
N PHE A 208 2.57 8.04 -18.55
CA PHE A 208 1.95 9.23 -17.95
C PHE A 208 0.48 9.35 -18.36
N ASP A 209 0.16 9.24 -19.65
CA ASP A 209 -1.23 9.28 -20.13
C ASP A 209 -2.11 8.20 -19.50
N ALA A 210 -1.57 6.97 -19.39
CA ALA A 210 -2.25 5.86 -18.75
C ALA A 210 -2.58 6.12 -17.26
N MET A 211 -1.77 6.94 -16.57
CA MET A 211 -2.00 7.37 -15.19
C MET A 211 -3.07 8.46 -15.05
N LEU A 212 -3.28 9.31 -16.06
CA LEU A 212 -4.27 10.39 -16.01
C LEU A 212 -5.72 9.88 -15.91
N LEU A 213 -5.97 8.65 -16.34
CA LEU A 213 -7.29 8.00 -16.32
C LEU A 213 -7.61 7.29 -14.99
N GLN A 214 -6.79 7.44 -13.94
CA GLN A 214 -6.84 6.58 -12.75
C GLN A 214 -7.31 7.28 -11.47
N SER A 215 -7.88 6.48 -10.56
CA SER A 215 -8.33 6.93 -9.25
C SER A 215 -7.22 6.80 -8.18
N GLY A 216 -7.09 7.80 -7.31
CA GLY A 216 -6.11 7.83 -6.22
C GLY A 216 -4.90 8.73 -6.50
N SER A 217 -3.70 8.26 -6.14
CA SER A 217 -2.43 9.01 -6.25
C SER A 217 -2.16 9.46 -7.68
N THR A 218 -1.91 10.76 -7.87
CA THR A 218 -1.60 11.35 -9.19
C THR A 218 -0.15 11.05 -9.61
N PRO A 219 0.23 11.24 -10.90
CA PRO A 219 1.64 11.21 -11.33
C PRO A 219 2.57 12.08 -10.47
N LEU A 220 2.09 13.27 -10.09
CA LEU A 220 2.81 14.22 -9.26
C LEU A 220 3.01 13.69 -7.82
N ASP A 221 2.07 12.92 -7.28
CA ASP A 221 2.21 12.34 -5.95
C ASP A 221 3.16 11.15 -5.95
N LEU A 222 3.09 10.27 -6.97
CA LEU A 222 4.08 9.21 -7.16
C LEU A 222 5.50 9.78 -7.33
N PHE A 223 5.64 10.90 -8.05
CA PHE A 223 6.90 11.63 -8.14
C PHE A 223 7.37 12.19 -6.79
N LYS A 224 6.49 12.80 -5.99
CA LYS A 224 6.85 13.31 -4.66
C LYS A 224 7.38 12.19 -3.76
N PHE A 225 6.65 11.07 -3.68
CA PHE A 225 7.05 9.92 -2.87
C PHE A 225 8.41 9.39 -3.33
N PHE A 226 8.60 9.18 -4.64
CA PHE A 226 9.89 8.71 -5.17
C PHE A 226 11.05 9.68 -4.88
N VAL A 227 10.82 11.00 -4.95
CA VAL A 227 11.81 12.02 -4.59
C VAL A 227 12.04 12.11 -3.07
N GLU A 228 11.07 11.73 -2.25
CA GLU A 228 11.18 11.62 -0.79
C GLU A 228 12.00 10.37 -0.41
N ASP A 229 11.71 9.22 -1.01
CA ASP A 229 12.49 7.98 -0.90
C ASP A 229 13.97 8.21 -1.27
N LEU A 230 14.24 8.91 -2.39
CA LEU A 230 15.60 9.28 -2.80
C LEU A 230 16.31 10.22 -1.82
N LYS A 231 15.58 11.09 -1.13
CA LYS A 231 16.15 11.97 -0.09
C LYS A 231 16.50 11.17 1.16
N GLU A 232 15.59 10.30 1.62
CA GLU A 232 15.83 9.44 2.78
C GLU A 232 17.04 8.54 2.51
N GLN A 233 17.07 7.84 1.37
CA GLN A 233 18.20 7.01 0.95
C GLN A 233 19.52 7.80 0.89
N TYR A 234 19.52 9.00 0.31
CA TYR A 234 20.73 9.85 0.30
C TYR A 234 21.17 10.25 1.71
N THR A 235 20.23 10.52 2.64
CA THR A 235 20.60 10.83 4.03
C THR A 235 21.14 9.61 4.79
N GLU A 236 20.60 8.41 4.55
CA GLU A 236 21.15 7.17 5.10
C GLU A 236 22.54 6.88 4.52
N ASP A 237 22.70 6.89 3.20
CA ASP A 237 23.97 6.63 2.52
C ASP A 237 25.06 7.63 2.95
N ARG A 238 24.72 8.92 3.03
CA ARG A 238 25.62 9.97 3.55
C ARG A 238 25.98 9.79 5.03
N LYS A 239 25.13 9.13 5.81
CA LYS A 239 25.44 8.75 7.20
C LYS A 239 26.37 7.53 7.23
N ARG A 240 26.02 6.45 6.52
CA ARG A 240 26.82 5.21 6.40
C ARG A 240 28.25 5.52 5.92
N ILE A 241 28.42 6.34 4.88
CA ILE A 241 29.73 6.77 4.38
C ILE A 241 30.57 7.45 5.48
N LYS A 242 29.97 8.37 6.26
CA LYS A 242 30.69 9.06 7.35
C LYS A 242 31.07 8.11 8.48
N GLU A 243 30.22 7.16 8.80
CA GLU A 243 30.49 6.13 9.81
C GLU A 243 31.68 5.26 9.38
N ILE A 244 31.70 4.79 8.12
CA ILE A 244 32.83 4.04 7.53
C ILE A 244 34.14 4.82 7.57
N LEU A 245 34.12 6.11 7.21
CA LEU A 245 35.30 6.96 7.23
C LEU A 245 35.80 7.22 8.66
N ALA A 246 34.88 7.40 9.62
CA ALA A 246 35.24 7.60 11.03
C ALA A 246 35.82 6.32 11.66
N GLU A 247 35.23 5.15 11.41
CA GLU A 247 35.72 3.85 11.89
C GLU A 247 37.15 3.56 11.38
N LYS A 248 37.43 3.88 10.11
CA LYS A 248 38.77 3.73 9.50
C LYS A 248 39.72 4.90 9.76
N ASN A 249 39.29 5.95 10.45
CA ASN A 249 40.02 7.22 10.66
C ASN A 249 40.54 7.87 9.35
N LEU A 250 39.73 7.81 8.29
CA LEU A 250 40.06 8.34 6.96
C LEU A 250 39.46 9.75 6.78
N GLU A 251 40.31 10.76 6.57
CA GLU A 251 39.87 12.12 6.23
C GLU A 251 40.01 12.39 4.72
N VAL A 252 38.91 12.83 4.09
CA VAL A 252 38.91 13.31 2.71
C VAL A 252 39.61 14.67 2.63
N ARG A 253 40.71 14.71 1.88
CA ARG A 253 41.51 15.92 1.59
C ARG A 253 41.24 16.43 0.18
N PRO A 254 41.54 17.69 -0.17
CA PRO A 254 41.31 18.23 -1.52
C PRO A 254 42.02 17.45 -2.66
N ASN A 255 43.08 16.69 -2.34
CA ASN A 255 43.79 15.83 -3.27
C ASN A 255 43.40 14.33 -3.20
N THR A 256 42.31 13.98 -2.52
CA THR A 256 41.81 12.60 -2.47
C THR A 256 41.01 12.32 -3.73
N GLU A 257 41.44 11.35 -4.53
CA GLU A 257 40.73 10.96 -5.77
C GLU A 257 39.47 10.14 -5.49
N TYR A 258 38.50 10.20 -6.41
CA TYR A 258 37.22 9.50 -6.26
C TYR A 258 37.37 7.98 -6.19
N ASP A 259 38.30 7.41 -6.96
CA ASP A 259 38.46 5.96 -7.03
C ASP A 259 39.00 5.40 -5.70
N LEU A 260 39.97 6.08 -5.09
CA LEU A 260 40.48 5.80 -3.74
C LEU A 260 39.38 5.94 -2.67
N PHE A 261 38.56 6.99 -2.75
CA PHE A 261 37.39 7.15 -1.87
C PHE A 261 36.36 6.02 -2.06
N SER A 262 36.13 5.57 -3.30
CA SER A 262 35.23 4.47 -3.60
C SER A 262 35.73 3.16 -3.00
N GLU A 263 37.05 2.90 -3.08
CA GLU A 263 37.68 1.75 -2.44
C GLU A 263 37.54 1.81 -0.92
N TRP A 264 37.72 2.97 -0.28
CA TRP A 264 37.55 3.14 1.16
C TRP A 264 36.13 2.78 1.65
N VAL A 265 35.11 3.15 0.87
CA VAL A 265 33.71 2.80 1.15
C VAL A 265 33.45 1.32 0.87
N LEU A 266 33.74 0.85 -0.36
CA LEU A 266 33.42 -0.51 -0.83
C LEU A 266 34.19 -1.61 -0.07
N SER A 267 35.40 -1.32 0.43
CA SER A 267 36.17 -2.21 1.33
C SER A 267 35.59 -2.28 2.75
N HIS A 268 34.38 -1.78 3.01
CA HIS A 268 33.65 -2.02 4.26
C HIS A 268 32.37 -2.84 4.01
N PRO A 269 31.99 -3.80 4.87
CA PRO A 269 30.78 -4.60 4.68
C PRO A 269 29.47 -3.81 4.55
N ASN A 270 29.41 -2.58 5.09
CA ASN A 270 28.26 -1.69 4.91
C ASN A 270 28.34 -0.83 3.64
N GLY A 271 29.49 -0.71 2.99
CA GLY A 271 29.69 0.09 1.78
C GLY A 271 28.97 -0.46 0.56
N GLY A 272 28.88 -1.78 0.42
CA GLY A 272 28.11 -2.42 -0.67
C GLY A 272 26.58 -2.20 -0.62
N LYS A 273 26.07 -1.47 0.38
CA LYS A 273 24.66 -1.04 0.49
C LYS A 273 24.44 0.43 0.06
N VAL A 274 25.52 1.14 -0.27
CA VAL A 274 25.51 2.57 -0.64
C VAL A 274 25.30 2.69 -2.15
N ASP A 275 24.39 3.56 -2.58
CA ASP A 275 24.24 3.83 -4.02
C ASP A 275 25.47 4.56 -4.59
N HIS A 276 25.86 4.22 -5.82
CA HIS A 276 27.08 4.74 -6.43
C HIS A 276 26.95 6.23 -6.84
N GLY A 277 25.74 6.68 -7.19
CA GLY A 277 25.42 8.09 -7.38
C GLY A 277 25.48 8.86 -6.07
N ASN A 278 24.83 8.34 -5.01
CA ASN A 278 24.91 8.89 -3.65
C ASN A 278 26.36 8.97 -3.14
N MET A 279 27.18 7.95 -3.41
CA MET A 279 28.60 7.93 -3.08
C MET A 279 29.38 9.05 -3.78
N LYS A 280 29.11 9.30 -5.07
CA LYS A 280 29.73 10.38 -5.85
C LYS A 280 29.26 11.78 -5.40
N LEU A 281 27.98 11.94 -5.09
CA LEU A 281 27.44 13.19 -4.52
C LEU A 281 28.04 13.47 -3.12
N CYS A 282 28.21 12.44 -2.29
CA CYS A 282 28.86 12.57 -0.99
C CYS A 282 30.34 12.92 -1.11
N TYR A 283 31.09 12.29 -2.01
CA TYR A 283 32.47 12.63 -2.32
C TYR A 283 32.62 14.11 -2.71
N ASN A 284 31.86 14.58 -3.70
CA ASN A 284 31.88 15.98 -4.14
C ASN A 284 31.59 16.94 -2.96
N SER A 285 30.57 16.64 -2.15
CA SER A 285 30.21 17.43 -0.95
C SER A 285 31.28 17.39 0.16
N MET A 286 32.16 16.39 0.19
CA MET A 286 33.29 16.30 1.13
C MET A 286 34.52 17.05 0.60
N ILE A 287 34.83 16.94 -0.70
CA ILE A 287 35.92 17.69 -1.36
C ILE A 287 35.65 19.20 -1.28
N GLU A 288 34.48 19.67 -1.70
CA GLU A 288 34.09 21.09 -1.63
C GLU A 288 34.21 21.64 -0.20
N LYS A 289 33.84 20.82 0.80
CA LYS A 289 34.00 21.19 2.22
C LYS A 289 35.47 21.23 2.66
N ALA A 290 36.32 20.33 2.16
CA ALA A 290 37.75 20.32 2.45
C ALA A 290 38.46 21.52 1.80
N GLU A 291 38.11 21.86 0.56
CA GLU A 291 38.59 23.06 -0.13
C GLU A 291 38.15 24.34 0.60
N SER A 292 36.89 24.43 1.03
CA SER A 292 36.40 25.58 1.79
C SER A 292 37.11 25.73 3.13
N LYS A 293 37.39 24.63 3.86
CA LYS A 293 38.21 24.66 5.09
C LYS A 293 39.58 25.31 4.82
N VAL A 294 40.34 24.78 3.85
CA VAL A 294 41.70 25.25 3.53
C VAL A 294 41.66 26.74 3.15
N LYS A 295 40.71 27.13 2.30
CA LYS A 295 40.52 28.52 1.87
C LYS A 295 40.15 29.47 3.01
N ASP A 296 39.41 29.01 4.01
CA ASP A 296 39.06 29.80 5.20
C ASP A 296 40.20 29.83 6.23
N GLU A 297 41.01 28.78 6.32
CA GLU A 297 42.26 28.76 7.09
C GLU A 297 43.31 29.71 6.48
N GLU A 298 43.49 29.71 5.16
CA GLU A 298 44.30 30.71 4.43
C GLU A 298 43.82 32.15 4.71
N ARG A 299 42.50 32.38 4.67
CA ARG A 299 41.89 33.69 5.00
C ARG A 299 42.18 34.09 6.44
N GLU A 300 42.11 33.18 7.40
CA GLU A 300 42.42 33.45 8.81
C GLU A 300 43.91 33.68 9.05
N ILE A 301 44.80 32.95 8.37
CA ILE A 301 46.25 33.20 8.40
C ILE A 301 46.55 34.59 7.82
N ALA A 302 45.95 34.94 6.67
CA ALA A 302 46.10 36.26 6.07
C ALA A 302 45.51 37.39 6.95
N ARG A 303 44.40 37.14 7.66
CA ARG A 303 43.83 38.07 8.65
C ARG A 303 44.76 38.26 9.85
N LYS A 304 45.37 37.19 10.38
CA LYS A 304 46.35 37.25 11.48
C LYS A 304 47.60 38.02 11.07
N LYS A 305 48.19 37.70 9.92
CA LYS A 305 49.35 38.44 9.39
C LYS A 305 49.03 39.93 9.21
N ARG A 306 47.89 40.28 8.60
CA ARG A 306 47.45 41.68 8.47
C ARG A 306 47.19 42.40 9.80
N ARG A 307 46.83 41.70 10.88
CA ARG A 307 46.74 42.32 12.22
C ARG A 307 48.12 42.67 12.74
N ILE A 308 49.05 41.71 12.71
CA ILE A 308 50.45 41.91 13.12
C ILE A 308 51.10 43.05 12.30
N GLU A 309 50.93 43.05 10.98
CA GLU A 309 51.41 44.12 10.09
C GLU A 309 50.82 45.51 10.43
N ASN A 310 49.55 45.57 10.84
CA ASN A 310 48.88 46.83 11.21
C ASN A 310 49.22 47.29 12.63
N GLU A 311 49.41 46.37 13.57
CA GLU A 311 49.91 46.64 14.92
C GLU A 311 51.35 47.17 14.86
N TYR A 312 52.19 46.56 14.01
CA TYR A 312 53.53 47.05 13.71
C TYR A 312 53.53 48.44 13.07
N LYS A 313 52.71 48.68 12.03
CA LYS A 313 52.56 50.01 11.41
C LYS A 313 51.96 51.05 12.37
N GLY A 314 51.11 50.62 13.32
CA GLY A 314 50.62 51.45 14.41
C GLY A 314 51.75 51.88 15.36
N LEU A 315 52.67 50.97 15.67
CA LEU A 315 53.88 51.27 16.44
C LEU A 315 54.83 52.22 15.69
N LEU A 316 55.11 51.99 14.41
CA LEU A 316 55.92 52.90 13.59
C LEU A 316 55.35 54.32 13.60
N LYS A 317 54.02 54.46 13.56
CA LYS A 317 53.33 55.74 13.68
C LYS A 317 53.40 56.35 15.07
N ALA A 318 53.36 55.55 16.13
CA ALA A 318 53.48 56.01 17.51
C ALA A 318 54.91 56.45 17.90
N GLN A 319 55.93 55.94 17.20
CA GLN A 319 57.34 56.33 17.32
C GLN A 319 57.71 57.52 16.41
N GLU A 320 56.71 58.22 15.85
CA GLU A 320 56.87 59.40 14.97
C GLU A 320 57.88 59.22 13.81
N VAL A 321 57.96 57.99 13.27
CA VAL A 321 58.87 57.64 12.17
C VAL A 321 58.64 58.52 10.94
N GLY A 322 59.68 59.27 10.57
CA GLY A 322 59.71 60.15 9.41
C GLY A 322 60.43 59.52 8.20
N ILE A 323 60.47 60.29 7.11
CA ILE A 323 61.07 59.85 5.83
C ILE A 323 62.60 59.67 5.93
N GLU A 324 63.27 60.45 6.78
CA GLU A 324 64.72 60.42 7.00
C GLU A 324 65.16 59.56 8.21
N THR A 325 64.26 58.76 8.80
CA THR A 325 64.60 57.95 9.97
C THR A 325 65.46 56.73 9.60
N ASP A 326 66.66 56.62 10.16
CA ASP A 326 67.52 55.44 9.96
C ASP A 326 66.97 54.18 10.65
N TRP A 327 66.89 53.08 9.91
CA TRP A 327 66.43 51.77 10.39
C TRP A 327 67.18 51.33 11.67
N ASN A 328 68.50 51.48 11.68
CA ASN A 328 69.35 51.06 12.80
C ASN A 328 69.09 51.85 14.09
N VAL A 329 68.71 53.12 13.98
CA VAL A 329 68.38 53.97 15.14
C VAL A 329 67.00 53.61 15.68
N LEU A 330 66.03 53.39 14.78
CA LEU A 330 64.70 52.96 15.16
C LEU A 330 64.70 51.56 15.80
N LYS A 331 65.45 50.61 15.23
CA LYS A 331 65.57 49.22 15.71
C LYS A 331 65.83 49.16 17.22
N GLY A 332 66.84 49.89 17.71
CA GLY A 332 67.20 49.91 19.13
C GLY A 332 66.11 50.42 20.08
N ASN A 333 65.12 51.16 19.58
CA ASN A 333 63.96 51.62 20.34
C ASN A 333 62.79 50.62 20.26
N ILE A 334 62.57 49.99 19.10
CA ILE A 334 61.39 49.12 18.87
C ILE A 334 61.62 47.64 19.20
N GLU A 335 62.87 47.20 19.32
CA GLU A 335 63.25 45.80 19.56
C GLU A 335 62.66 45.18 20.85
N LYS A 336 62.28 46.01 21.82
CA LYS A 336 61.66 45.59 23.10
C LYS A 336 60.13 45.61 23.09
N GLU A 337 59.51 46.03 21.98
CA GLU A 337 58.07 46.21 21.90
C GLU A 337 57.37 45.01 21.28
N LYS A 338 56.20 44.66 21.85
CA LYS A 338 55.48 43.43 21.53
C LYS A 338 55.06 43.32 20.06
N ALA A 339 54.85 44.46 19.38
CA ALA A 339 54.50 44.48 17.96
C ALA A 339 55.71 44.26 17.02
N TYR A 340 56.95 44.43 17.49
CA TYR A 340 58.16 44.01 16.77
C TYR A 340 58.39 42.50 16.98
N GLU A 341 58.32 42.04 18.23
CA GLU A 341 58.44 40.61 18.59
C GLU A 341 57.39 39.75 17.85
N ALA A 342 56.16 40.23 17.71
CA ALA A 342 55.06 39.53 17.03
C ALA A 342 55.26 39.34 15.50
N VAL A 343 56.14 40.09 14.84
CA VAL A 343 56.50 39.88 13.42
C VAL A 343 57.48 38.72 13.27
N GLY A 344 58.33 38.46 14.27
CA GLY A 344 59.17 37.27 14.40
C GLY A 344 60.38 37.16 13.45
N SER A 345 60.46 37.96 12.38
CA SER A 345 61.59 38.00 11.45
C SER A 345 62.07 39.44 11.22
N GLU A 346 63.37 39.68 11.42
CA GLU A 346 63.98 41.00 11.21
C GLU A 346 63.86 41.47 9.74
N GLU A 347 63.96 40.56 8.78
CA GLU A 347 63.80 40.87 7.35
C GLU A 347 62.37 41.32 7.03
N GLU A 348 61.36 40.75 7.68
CA GLU A 348 59.97 41.18 7.53
C GLU A 348 59.73 42.52 8.25
N CYS A 349 60.34 42.76 9.41
CA CYS A 349 60.29 44.06 10.09
C CYS A 349 60.92 45.18 9.22
N GLU A 350 62.14 44.98 8.72
CA GLU A 350 62.84 45.96 7.87
C GLU A 350 62.07 46.22 6.57
N LYS A 351 61.47 45.17 5.99
CA LYS A 351 60.58 45.31 4.82
C LYS A 351 59.33 46.13 5.17
N LEU A 352 58.60 45.81 6.24
CA LEU A 352 57.40 46.53 6.64
C LEU A 352 57.69 48.00 7.00
N PHE A 353 58.89 48.28 7.51
CA PHE A 353 59.42 49.63 7.70
C PHE A 353 59.68 50.34 6.37
N ARG A 354 60.39 49.72 5.41
CA ARG A 354 60.58 50.28 4.06
C ARG A 354 59.25 50.53 3.33
N ASP A 355 58.29 49.61 3.43
CA ASP A 355 56.93 49.75 2.88
C ASP A 355 56.20 50.93 3.55
N TYR A 356 56.38 51.15 4.86
CA TYR A 356 55.79 52.27 5.60
C TYR A 356 56.42 53.62 5.22
N VAL A 357 57.75 53.71 5.12
CA VAL A 357 58.47 54.92 4.67
C VAL A 357 58.13 55.24 3.21
N THR A 358 57.96 54.24 2.35
CA THR A 358 57.50 54.42 0.96
C THR A 358 56.07 54.97 0.94
N ALA A 359 55.15 54.41 1.71
CA ALA A 359 53.78 54.92 1.82
C ALA A 359 53.70 56.35 2.40
N LEU A 360 54.62 56.74 3.29
CA LEU A 360 54.75 58.13 3.75
C LEU A 360 55.21 59.07 2.62
N ASN A 361 56.22 58.67 1.84
CA ASN A 361 56.67 59.45 0.67
C ASN A 361 55.54 59.63 -0.37
N GLU A 362 54.81 58.57 -0.70
CA GLU A 362 53.67 58.61 -1.62
C GLU A 362 52.53 59.50 -1.09
N ALA A 363 52.21 59.41 0.20
CA ALA A 363 51.21 60.26 0.85
C ALA A 363 51.62 61.75 0.85
N CYS A 364 52.91 62.06 1.07
CA CYS A 364 53.44 63.42 0.94
C CYS A 364 53.36 63.93 -0.50
N HIS A 365 53.69 63.10 -1.50
CA HIS A 365 53.55 63.46 -2.92
C HIS A 365 52.10 63.84 -3.30
N HIS A 366 51.09 63.18 -2.70
CA HIS A 366 49.69 63.55 -2.89
C HIS A 366 49.27 64.88 -2.24
N ILE A 367 49.98 65.36 -1.22
CA ILE A 367 49.72 66.66 -0.57
C ILE A 367 50.42 67.81 -1.32
N HIS A 368 51.50 67.54 -2.04
CA HIS A 368 52.30 68.56 -2.75
C HIS A 368 51.91 68.79 -4.23
N ALA A 369 50.78 68.24 -4.69
CA ALA A 369 50.20 68.61 -5.99
C ALA A 369 49.42 69.95 -5.90
N PRO A 370 49.87 71.04 -6.56
CA PRO A 370 49.24 72.35 -6.41
C PRO A 370 47.87 72.41 -7.09
N SER A 371 46.85 72.85 -6.35
CA SER A 371 45.48 72.92 -6.86
C SER A 371 45.26 74.12 -7.79
N ASN A 372 45.09 73.85 -9.09
CA ASN A 372 44.42 74.74 -10.02
C ASN A 372 43.02 74.18 -10.28
N GLY A 373 41.97 74.88 -9.85
CA GLY A 373 40.62 74.31 -9.72
C GLY A 373 39.58 74.90 -10.68
N GLU A 374 38.82 74.02 -11.34
CA GLU A 374 37.53 74.36 -11.94
C GLU A 374 36.35 74.03 -11.02
N LYS A 375 35.31 74.89 -11.03
CA LYS A 375 34.24 74.90 -10.04
C LYS A 375 32.93 74.30 -10.57
N SER A 376 32.81 72.97 -10.56
CA SER A 376 31.53 72.29 -10.85
C SER A 376 30.49 72.57 -9.75
N LYS A 377 29.43 73.33 -10.08
CA LYS A 377 28.51 73.93 -9.10
C LYS A 377 27.53 72.94 -8.46
N LYS A 378 27.64 72.77 -7.14
CA LYS A 378 26.69 72.03 -6.28
C LYS A 378 25.31 72.72 -6.23
N LYS A 379 24.33 72.25 -7.02
CA LYS A 379 22.95 72.74 -6.93
C LYS A 379 22.26 72.23 -5.67
N LYS A 380 21.95 73.14 -4.75
CA LYS A 380 21.12 72.91 -3.56
C LYS A 380 19.67 73.32 -3.88
N LYS A 381 18.68 72.47 -3.57
CA LYS A 381 17.26 72.87 -3.52
C LYS A 381 16.65 72.34 -2.24
N ASP A 382 16.02 73.23 -1.48
CA ASP A 382 15.56 72.97 -0.10
C ASP A 382 14.10 72.47 -0.02
N LYS A 383 13.73 72.08 1.21
CA LYS A 383 12.44 71.51 1.69
C LYS A 383 11.21 72.37 1.26
N LYS A 384 9.94 71.90 1.30
CA LYS A 384 9.20 71.48 2.51
C LYS A 384 7.71 71.10 2.20
N LYS A 385 7.07 70.39 3.16
CA LYS A 385 5.61 70.01 3.33
C LYS A 385 5.18 68.63 2.78
N LYS A 386 4.17 67.90 3.35
CA LYS A 386 3.90 67.46 4.76
C LYS A 386 2.62 66.57 4.84
N SER A 387 2.77 65.27 5.11
CA SER A 387 1.80 64.34 5.77
C SER A 387 2.54 63.01 6.06
N LYS A 388 2.60 62.45 7.28
CA LYS A 388 1.63 61.54 7.95
C LYS A 388 1.20 60.36 7.05
N LYS A 389 1.25 59.07 7.44
CA LYS A 389 1.89 58.26 8.54
C LYS A 389 1.89 56.78 8.03
N GLU A 390 2.31 55.66 8.65
CA GLU A 390 2.85 55.19 9.96
C GLU A 390 4.40 54.88 9.81
N GLU A 391 5.22 54.18 10.62
CA GLU A 391 5.16 53.28 11.82
C GLU A 391 4.78 51.79 11.56
N ARG A 392 5.50 50.73 12.00
CA ARG A 392 6.71 50.50 12.86
C ARG A 392 7.59 49.38 12.20
N ALA A 393 8.90 49.23 12.35
CA ALA A 393 9.82 49.21 13.52
C ALA A 393 9.62 47.98 14.44
N ASP A 394 10.64 47.30 15.00
CA ASP A 394 12.05 47.72 15.25
C ASP A 394 13.09 46.56 15.34
N SER A 395 14.36 46.91 15.62
CA SER A 395 15.62 46.14 15.87
C SER A 395 15.53 44.76 16.58
N GLU A 396 16.39 43.78 16.25
CA GLU A 396 17.78 43.51 16.71
C GLU A 396 17.99 43.28 18.23
N SER A 397 18.65 42.17 18.59
CA SER A 397 19.86 42.10 19.45
C SER A 397 20.14 40.65 19.87
N GLU A 398 21.40 40.28 20.08
CA GLU A 398 21.77 39.06 20.80
C GLU A 398 21.54 39.20 22.32
N GLY A 399 21.50 38.06 23.02
CA GLY A 399 21.41 37.97 24.48
C GLY A 399 21.76 36.56 24.97
N GLU A 400 22.72 36.46 25.88
CA GLU A 400 23.41 35.21 26.23
C GLU A 400 22.82 34.44 27.44
N ILE A 401 23.19 33.15 27.54
CA ILE A 401 23.41 32.39 28.79
C ILE A 401 22.21 31.84 29.63
N ARG A 402 22.32 30.51 29.87
CA ARG A 402 21.89 29.66 31.03
C ARG A 402 20.54 28.93 31.10
N GLU A 403 20.66 27.75 31.73
CA GLU A 403 19.59 26.84 32.15
C GLU A 403 18.75 27.37 33.33
N LYS A 404 17.46 26.95 33.44
CA LYS A 404 17.06 25.92 34.43
C LYS A 404 15.58 25.47 34.34
N LYS A 405 15.32 24.30 34.93
CA LYS A 405 14.03 23.58 34.95
C LYS A 405 12.96 24.27 35.82
N LYS A 406 11.69 24.33 35.36
CA LYS A 406 10.49 23.74 36.06
C LYS A 406 9.11 24.04 35.40
N LYS A 407 8.41 22.94 35.05
CA LYS A 407 6.95 22.66 35.19
C LYS A 407 5.92 23.82 35.15
N LYS A 408 4.98 23.78 34.18
CA LYS A 408 3.53 23.53 34.45
C LYS A 408 2.68 23.26 33.18
N LYS A 409 1.45 22.80 33.45
CA LYS A 409 0.29 22.46 32.57
C LYS A 409 -0.03 23.57 31.53
N HIS A 410 -0.74 23.34 30.40
CA HIS A 410 -2.07 22.71 30.28
C HIS A 410 -2.41 22.26 28.84
N SER A 411 -3.45 21.43 28.71
CA SER A 411 -4.22 21.10 27.48
C SER A 411 -3.53 20.32 26.35
N LYS A 412 -4.09 19.14 26.06
CA LYS A 412 -4.23 18.64 24.70
C LYS A 412 -5.65 18.08 24.53
N ASP A 413 -6.18 18.21 23.31
CA ASP A 413 -7.57 17.92 22.99
C ASP A 413 -7.89 16.41 22.95
N ARG A 414 -9.17 16.08 22.87
CA ARG A 414 -9.71 14.72 22.90
C ARG A 414 -9.38 13.95 21.62
N SER A 415 -9.18 12.64 21.75
CA SER A 415 -9.07 11.69 20.63
C SER A 415 -10.15 10.63 20.74
N ASP A 416 -10.81 10.32 19.63
CA ASP A 416 -12.12 9.67 19.57
C ASP A 416 -12.00 8.16 19.25
N ASP A 417 -11.19 7.45 20.04
CA ASP A 417 -10.73 6.07 19.75
C ASP A 417 -11.14 5.02 20.83
N GLU A 418 -11.77 5.44 21.93
CA GLU A 418 -12.15 4.57 23.06
C GLU A 418 -13.66 4.27 23.18
N MET A 419 -14.40 4.37 22.07
CA MET A 419 -15.82 3.97 22.02
C MET A 419 -16.07 2.60 21.36
N GLU A 420 -15.17 2.10 20.50
CA GLU A 420 -15.42 0.85 19.76
C GLU A 420 -15.13 -0.42 20.59
N LYS A 421 -14.14 -0.38 21.51
CA LYS A 421 -13.77 -1.57 22.30
C LYS A 421 -14.83 -1.99 23.32
N LYS A 422 -15.56 -1.05 23.94
CA LYS A 422 -16.60 -1.41 24.93
C LYS A 422 -17.78 -2.18 24.34
N ARG A 423 -18.13 -1.95 23.08
CA ARG A 423 -19.24 -2.65 22.40
C ARG A 423 -18.94 -4.13 22.09
N ARG A 424 -17.71 -4.62 22.33
CA ARG A 424 -17.30 -6.03 22.14
C ARG A 424 -17.15 -6.82 23.45
N HIS A 425 -17.63 -6.29 24.58
CA HIS A 425 -17.66 -7.01 25.87
C HIS A 425 -19.04 -7.06 26.54
N GLU A 426 -20.06 -6.50 25.90
CA GLU A 426 -21.46 -6.48 26.38
C GLU A 426 -22.36 -7.41 25.53
N SER A 427 -21.75 -8.23 24.65
CA SER A 427 -22.42 -9.22 23.78
C SER A 427 -22.16 -10.68 24.16
N ASP A 428 -21.14 -10.96 24.99
CA ASP A 428 -20.79 -12.30 25.48
C ASP A 428 -21.32 -12.54 26.93
N SER A 429 -22.39 -11.85 27.32
CA SER A 429 -22.98 -11.94 28.69
C SER A 429 -24.47 -11.57 28.72
N ASN A 430 -25.28 -12.31 27.96
CA ASN A 430 -26.73 -12.44 28.17
C ASN A 430 -27.25 -13.73 27.53
#